data_AF-R0MF36-F1
#
_entry.id   AF-R0MF36-F1
#
_cell.length_a   1.000
_cell.length_b   1.000
_cell.length_c   1.000
_cell.angle_alpha   90.00
_cell.angle_beta   90.00
_cell.angle_gamma   90.00
#
_symmetry.space_group_name_H-M   'P 1'
#
loop_
_entity.id
_entity.type
_entity.pdbx_description
1 polymer ?
#
loop_
_entity_poly.entity_id
_entity_poly.type
_entity_poly.pdbx_seq_one_letter_code
_entity_poly.pdbx_strand_id
1 'polypeptide(L)'
;MESLKIIPNIKSLLENNREEDAVEIINKYIDSIAYYLKDILPQFKANTESSSLCLSKIYLILQNYEKSIEFAVKSGSLFKNDGSFYFKTLVNHMMDFLIKDNQHPCRKFIIEMIQKDVLSDSYIGYLYTIKEYEKFKFFFKIYLESYDRPKEFIKFIMKSAEENNDKERIYKVIYKMYCDNKGSDELGKEDGNDNGKCGNGKDEGSNELGNEEAPISIIPTNNLTTNTSFTLFRSHTIVYFLMDSLVFLKEFNEIKNILIRLEKKNPPACYDLCFYLEDNYKIKLGNIDAFGKNIPLILKGDFKRDLLQRFLTSNNLTSFRFLDSIAKTRSPHIGFVNALMNLGSTNDTFYRSNSDLLSSSKDWSKFNDVAYLGMIHLNNNLPYEVLKNYLPSESNNKEGGALYALGLINRKTYNEEDNEFLLYFLETIINEKSVNGSSCMELALGTCFGLGLINMGSNNENLIQKLLTLSKTDNTIISESAVYGLGVNSH
;
A
#
# COMPACT_ATOMS: atom_id res chain seq x y z
N MET A 1 50.15 -1.75 32.18
CA MET A 1 50.97 -0.90 33.08
C MET A 1 52.07 -0.13 32.35
N GLU A 2 52.67 -0.64 31.27
CA GLU A 2 53.69 0.12 30.51
C GLU A 2 53.12 1.35 29.79
N SER A 3 51.88 1.29 29.28
CA SER A 3 51.22 2.42 28.62
C SER A 3 50.99 3.63 29.54
N LEU A 4 50.78 3.43 30.85
CA LEU A 4 50.59 4.50 31.83
C LEU A 4 51.89 5.29 32.09
N LYS A 5 53.06 4.69 31.91
CA LYS A 5 54.36 5.37 32.08
C LYS A 5 54.62 6.42 31.00
N ILE A 6 53.84 6.42 29.93
CA ILE A 6 54.00 7.29 28.76
C ILE A 6 53.28 8.64 28.97
N ILE A 7 52.31 8.71 29.90
CA ILE A 7 51.49 9.91 30.16
C ILE A 7 52.32 11.15 30.53
N PRO A 8 53.34 11.08 31.42
CA PRO A 8 54.19 12.24 31.72
C PRO A 8 54.97 12.73 30.49
N ASN A 9 55.36 11.82 29.61
CA ASN A 9 56.08 12.15 28.37
C ASN A 9 55.16 12.86 27.38
N ILE A 10 53.92 12.40 27.26
CA ILE A 10 52.87 13.07 26.45
C ILE A 10 52.61 14.49 26.99
N LYS A 11 52.49 14.65 28.31
CA LYS A 11 52.28 15.96 28.94
C LYS A 11 53.45 16.92 28.65
N SER A 12 54.68 16.45 28.80
CA SER A 12 55.88 17.25 28.48
C SER A 12 55.94 17.66 27.01
N LEU A 13 55.56 16.78 26.08
CA LEU A 13 55.52 17.09 24.65
C LEU A 13 54.48 18.18 24.33
N LEU A 14 53.32 18.13 24.98
CA LEU A 14 52.26 19.12 24.78
C LEU A 14 52.61 20.49 25.38
N GLU A 15 53.23 20.52 26.56
CA GLU A 15 53.72 21.76 27.18
C GLU A 15 54.79 22.46 26.32
N ASN A 16 55.54 21.69 25.53
CA ASN A 16 56.54 22.19 24.57
C ASN A 16 55.98 22.47 23.16
N ASN A 17 54.64 22.50 22.97
CA ASN A 17 53.96 22.66 21.68
C ASN A 17 54.34 21.62 20.60
N ARG A 18 54.84 20.43 20.97
CA ARG A 18 55.14 19.33 20.04
C ARG A 18 53.94 18.40 19.89
N GLU A 19 52.85 18.93 19.32
CA GLU A 19 51.57 18.21 19.22
C GLU A 19 51.64 16.97 18.32
N GLU A 20 52.40 16.98 17.23
CA GLU A 20 52.47 15.85 16.28
C GLU A 20 53.13 14.60 16.88
N ASP A 21 54.26 14.78 17.58
CA ASP A 21 54.96 13.68 18.27
C ASP A 21 54.08 13.09 19.38
N ALA A 22 53.34 13.95 20.09
CA ALA A 22 52.38 13.50 21.10
C ALA A 22 51.25 12.68 20.48
N VAL A 23 50.72 13.11 19.33
CA VAL A 23 49.64 12.43 18.60
C VAL A 23 50.07 11.05 18.10
N GLU A 24 51.29 10.89 17.59
CA GLU A 24 51.80 9.60 17.13
C GLU A 24 51.86 8.57 18.26
N ILE A 25 52.34 8.99 19.44
CA ILE A 25 52.39 8.17 20.65
C ILE A 25 50.98 7.83 21.13
N ILE A 26 50.06 8.79 21.12
CA ILE A 26 48.70 8.60 21.62
C ILE A 26 47.92 7.63 20.72
N ASN A 27 47.98 7.80 19.40
CA ASN A 27 47.24 6.96 18.45
C ASN A 27 47.58 5.46 18.60
N LYS A 28 48.80 5.13 19.03
CA LYS A 28 49.23 3.74 19.24
C LYS A 28 48.57 3.06 20.44
N TYR A 29 48.12 3.81 21.44
CA TYR A 29 47.61 3.28 22.71
C TYR A 29 46.26 3.88 23.12
N ILE A 30 45.56 4.53 22.20
CA ILE A 30 44.45 5.44 22.47
C ILE A 30 43.36 4.83 23.37
N ASP A 31 42.97 3.59 23.12
CA ASP A 31 41.92 2.89 23.89
C ASP A 31 42.28 2.67 25.36
N SER A 32 43.58 2.57 25.64
CA SER A 32 44.10 2.27 26.99
C SER A 32 44.51 3.50 27.80
N ILE A 33 44.77 4.63 27.14
CA ILE A 33 45.26 5.86 27.80
C ILE A 33 44.23 7.01 27.78
N ALA A 34 43.22 6.98 26.92
CA ALA A 34 42.28 8.09 26.73
C ALA A 34 41.61 8.57 28.02
N TYR A 35 41.23 7.66 28.93
CA TYR A 35 40.60 8.03 30.20
C TYR A 35 41.55 8.83 31.11
N TYR A 36 42.84 8.50 31.08
CA TYR A 36 43.86 9.14 31.91
C TYR A 36 44.38 10.46 31.33
N LEU A 37 44.08 10.75 30.06
CA LEU A 37 44.46 12.00 29.41
C LEU A 37 43.48 13.16 29.71
N LYS A 38 42.40 12.91 30.45
CA LYS A 38 41.33 13.89 30.73
C LYS A 38 41.86 15.21 31.29
N ASP A 39 42.85 15.15 32.19
CA ASP A 39 43.42 16.33 32.85
C ASP A 39 44.37 17.13 31.95
N ILE A 40 44.83 16.54 30.85
CA ILE A 40 45.80 17.11 29.92
C ILE A 40 45.09 17.70 28.68
N LEU A 41 43.83 17.35 28.45
CA LEU A 41 43.01 17.86 27.34
C LEU A 41 42.98 19.39 27.16
N PRO A 42 42.98 20.23 28.22
CA PRO A 42 43.02 21.68 28.04
C PRO A 42 44.32 22.21 27.43
N GLN A 43 45.41 21.42 27.48
CA GLN A 43 46.72 21.79 26.93
C GLN A 43 46.82 21.49 25.42
N PHE A 44 45.90 20.67 24.88
CA PHE A 44 45.81 20.36 23.46
C PHE A 44 45.14 21.51 22.71
N LYS A 45 45.88 22.22 21.86
CA LYS A 45 45.34 23.36 21.08
C LYS A 45 44.72 22.92 19.76
N ALA A 46 45.02 21.70 19.30
CA ALA A 46 44.46 21.12 18.07
C ALA A 46 44.81 21.95 16.83
N ASN A 47 46.08 22.39 16.72
CA ASN A 47 46.49 23.29 15.62
C ASN A 47 46.64 22.56 14.28
N THR A 48 46.65 21.23 14.28
CA THR A 48 46.83 20.38 13.09
C THR A 48 45.62 19.48 12.85
N GLU A 49 45.42 19.04 11.60
CA GLU A 49 44.33 18.10 11.27
C GLU A 49 44.48 16.78 12.06
N SER A 50 45.72 16.29 12.20
CA SER A 50 46.04 15.05 12.92
C SER A 50 45.78 15.16 14.43
N SER A 51 46.08 16.31 15.04
CA SER A 51 45.80 16.56 16.46
C SER A 51 44.29 16.69 16.71
N SER A 52 43.54 17.31 15.80
CA SER A 52 42.08 17.36 15.85
C SER A 52 41.45 15.97 15.76
N LEU A 53 41.93 15.10 14.85
CA LEU A 53 41.44 13.73 14.75
C LEU A 53 41.73 12.91 16.03
N CYS A 54 42.93 13.06 16.58
CA CYS A 54 43.33 12.40 17.82
C CYS A 54 42.45 12.82 19.00
N LEU A 55 42.18 14.12 19.15
CA LEU A 55 41.28 14.63 20.17
C LEU A 55 39.86 14.12 20.00
N SER A 56 39.36 14.06 18.77
CA SER A 56 38.03 13.51 18.50
C SER A 56 37.91 12.06 19.00
N LYS A 57 38.91 11.22 18.73
CA LYS A 57 38.95 9.82 19.21
C LYS A 57 39.01 9.73 20.74
N ILE A 58 39.80 10.57 21.41
CA ILE A 58 39.84 10.61 22.88
C ILE A 58 38.47 11.02 23.45
N TYR A 59 37.85 12.08 22.92
CA TYR A 59 36.55 12.54 23.38
C TYR A 59 35.42 11.54 23.12
N LEU A 60 35.52 10.71 22.06
CA LEU A 60 34.59 9.60 21.83
C LEU A 60 34.68 8.57 22.96
N ILE A 61 35.90 8.16 23.34
CA ILE A 61 36.11 7.19 24.44
C ILE A 61 35.63 7.77 25.78
N LEU A 62 35.77 9.07 25.98
CA LEU A 62 35.27 9.79 27.15
C LEU A 62 33.74 10.01 27.14
N GLN A 63 33.04 9.54 26.10
CA GLN A 63 31.59 9.69 25.89
C GLN A 63 31.13 11.15 25.81
N ASN A 64 32.04 12.08 25.49
CA ASN A 64 31.69 13.47 25.20
C ASN A 64 31.58 13.64 23.68
N TYR A 65 30.40 13.27 23.16
CA TYR A 65 30.14 13.22 21.73
C TYR A 65 30.16 14.61 21.08
N GLU A 66 29.70 15.66 21.77
CA GLU A 66 29.62 17.01 21.22
C GLU A 66 31.02 17.56 20.87
N LYS A 67 31.97 17.46 21.82
CA LYS A 67 33.38 17.81 21.56
C LYS A 67 34.03 16.88 20.55
N SER A 68 33.71 15.59 20.60
CA SER A 68 34.24 14.62 19.63
C SER A 68 33.84 14.99 18.20
N ILE A 69 32.60 15.42 17.98
CA ILE A 69 32.07 15.88 16.69
C ILE A 69 32.76 17.17 16.26
N GLU A 70 32.91 18.15 17.15
CA GLU A 70 33.57 19.43 16.86
C GLU A 70 35.00 19.22 16.31
N PHE A 71 35.78 18.38 17.00
CA PHE A 71 37.16 18.08 16.58
C PHE A 71 37.22 17.18 15.33
N ALA A 72 36.23 16.31 15.11
CA ALA A 72 36.16 15.55 13.87
C ALA A 72 35.91 16.46 12.66
N VAL A 73 34.98 17.42 12.77
CA VAL A 73 34.73 18.41 11.71
C VAL A 73 35.99 19.25 11.44
N LYS A 74 36.74 19.63 12.49
CA LYS A 74 38.02 20.34 12.36
C LYS A 74 39.11 19.52 11.66
N SER A 75 39.11 18.20 11.81
CA SER A 75 40.09 17.32 11.15
C SER A 75 39.91 17.20 9.64
N GLY A 76 38.78 17.67 9.10
CA GLY A 76 38.53 17.83 7.68
C GLY A 76 38.85 16.57 6.87
N SER A 77 39.93 16.63 6.08
CA SER A 77 40.31 15.61 5.09
C SER A 77 40.74 14.27 5.70
N LEU A 78 41.18 14.26 6.96
CA LEU A 78 41.66 13.06 7.64
C LEU A 78 40.53 12.18 8.20
N PHE A 79 39.33 12.74 8.38
CA PHE A 79 38.16 11.97 8.77
C PHE A 79 37.55 11.30 7.53
N LYS A 80 38.08 10.11 7.20
CA LYS A 80 37.62 9.31 6.06
C LYS A 80 36.82 8.09 6.53
N ASN A 81 35.96 7.60 5.65
CA ASN A 81 35.30 6.32 5.85
C ASN A 81 36.31 5.18 5.73
N ASP A 82 36.90 4.80 6.86
CA ASP A 82 37.80 3.66 7.02
C ASP A 82 37.07 2.38 7.47
N GLY A 83 35.73 2.44 7.56
CA GLY A 83 34.90 1.36 8.07
C GLY A 83 35.10 1.06 9.57
N SER A 84 35.90 1.87 10.28
CA SER A 84 36.23 1.68 11.69
C SER A 84 35.00 1.83 12.59
N PHE A 85 35.06 1.21 13.77
CA PHE A 85 34.06 1.41 14.81
C PHE A 85 33.95 2.89 15.21
N TYR A 86 35.07 3.59 15.30
CA TYR A 86 35.13 5.03 15.57
C TYR A 86 34.30 5.82 14.54
N PHE A 87 34.56 5.61 13.24
CA PHE A 87 33.85 6.33 12.18
C PHE A 87 32.35 6.06 12.22
N LYS A 88 31.92 4.79 12.26
CA LYS A 88 30.50 4.41 12.28
C LYS A 88 29.77 4.98 13.50
N THR A 89 30.37 4.88 14.68
CA THR A 89 29.76 5.34 15.93
C THR A 89 29.64 6.86 15.94
N LEU A 90 30.68 7.58 15.53
CA LEU A 90 30.65 9.03 15.50
C LEU A 90 29.66 9.56 14.46
N VAL A 91 29.60 8.95 13.27
CA VAL A 91 28.61 9.31 12.24
C VAL A 91 27.18 9.10 12.74
N ASN A 92 26.88 7.99 13.42
CA ASN A 92 25.56 7.75 14.00
C ASN A 92 25.19 8.84 15.04
N HIS A 93 26.12 9.20 15.92
CA HIS A 93 25.89 10.31 16.84
C HIS A 93 25.70 11.64 16.13
N MET A 94 26.51 11.95 15.10
CA MET A 94 26.33 13.15 14.28
C MET A 94 24.92 13.19 13.66
N MET A 95 24.42 12.06 13.16
CA MET A 95 23.07 11.94 12.65
C MET A 95 22.01 12.20 13.72
N ASP A 96 22.14 11.57 14.90
CA ASP A 96 21.22 11.76 16.03
C ASP A 96 21.16 13.23 16.50
N PHE A 97 22.32 13.91 16.55
CA PHE A 97 22.38 15.34 16.86
C PHE A 97 21.66 16.18 15.81
N LEU A 98 21.83 15.87 14.53
CA LEU A 98 21.18 16.59 13.43
C LEU A 98 19.67 16.33 13.32
N ILE A 99 19.20 15.15 13.73
CA ILE A 99 17.76 14.87 13.84
C ILE A 99 17.13 15.74 14.93
N LYS A 100 17.85 16.02 16.02
CA LYS A 100 17.40 16.90 17.11
C LYS A 100 17.54 18.39 16.78
N ASP A 101 18.66 18.78 16.18
CA ASP A 101 18.96 20.15 15.76
C ASP A 101 19.43 20.17 14.30
N ASN A 102 18.53 20.56 13.41
CA ASN A 102 18.76 20.59 11.98
C ASN A 102 19.86 21.59 11.56
N GLN A 103 20.20 22.58 12.41
CA GLN A 103 21.20 23.61 12.14
C GLN A 103 22.57 23.31 12.75
N HIS A 104 22.76 22.12 13.33
CA HIS A 104 24.01 21.76 13.99
C HIS A 104 25.23 21.91 13.05
N PRO A 105 26.40 22.39 13.54
CA PRO A 105 27.59 22.66 12.71
C PRO A 105 28.08 21.49 11.85
N CYS A 106 27.79 20.24 12.27
CA CYS A 106 28.17 19.05 11.51
C CYS A 106 27.30 18.80 10.26
N ARG A 107 26.23 19.56 10.03
CA ARG A 107 25.30 19.37 8.89
C ARG A 107 26.05 19.34 7.55
N LYS A 108 26.81 20.39 7.27
CA LYS A 108 27.53 20.54 6.00
C LYS A 108 28.49 19.38 5.77
N PHE A 109 29.19 18.98 6.82
CA PHE A 109 30.15 17.88 6.80
C PHE A 109 29.50 16.53 6.47
N ILE A 110 28.42 16.15 7.18
CA ILE A 110 27.70 14.90 6.91
C ILE A 110 27.09 14.88 5.51
N ILE A 111 26.52 16.01 5.07
CA ILE A 111 25.93 16.13 3.75
C ILE A 111 26.98 15.92 2.65
N GLU A 112 28.18 16.50 2.78
CA GLU A 112 29.28 16.33 1.81
C GLU A 112 29.88 14.92 1.81
N MET A 113 29.83 14.24 2.96
CA MET A 113 30.29 12.86 3.13
C MET A 113 29.38 11.84 2.44
N ILE A 114 28.06 12.07 2.38
CA ILE A 114 27.12 11.16 1.69
C ILE A 114 27.33 11.28 0.17
N GLN A 115 28.07 10.34 -0.37
CA GLN A 115 28.39 10.19 -1.80
C GLN A 115 27.93 8.83 -2.33
N LYS A 116 27.93 8.67 -3.66
CA LYS A 116 27.40 7.49 -4.35
C LYS A 116 28.03 6.17 -3.89
N ASP A 117 29.31 6.21 -3.51
CA ASP A 117 30.10 5.03 -3.17
C ASP A 117 29.85 4.49 -1.75
N VAL A 118 29.12 5.23 -0.91
CA VAL A 118 28.85 4.90 0.51
C VAL A 118 27.34 4.70 0.76
N LEU A 119 26.56 4.53 -0.31
CA LEU A 119 25.10 4.57 -0.22
C LEU A 119 24.54 3.35 0.52
N SER A 120 23.81 3.60 1.61
CA SER A 120 23.05 2.61 2.36
C SER A 120 21.63 3.11 2.60
N ASP A 121 20.70 2.18 2.86
CA ASP A 121 19.31 2.47 3.23
C ASP A 121 19.25 3.51 4.38
N SER A 122 20.13 3.38 5.37
CA SER A 122 20.22 4.31 6.50
C SER A 122 20.56 5.73 6.07
N TYR A 123 21.52 5.93 5.17
CA TYR A 123 21.88 7.27 4.67
C TYR A 123 20.75 7.92 3.87
N ILE A 124 20.05 7.15 3.04
CA ILE A 124 18.93 7.67 2.24
C ILE A 124 17.76 8.04 3.15
N GLY A 125 17.40 7.16 4.10
CA GLY A 125 16.35 7.43 5.08
C GLY A 125 16.68 8.65 5.93
N TYR A 126 17.95 8.78 6.34
CA TYR A 126 18.43 9.94 7.07
C TYR A 126 18.26 11.25 6.29
N LEU A 127 18.67 11.30 5.01
CA LEU A 127 18.49 12.49 4.15
C LEU A 127 17.02 12.93 4.09
N TYR A 128 16.09 11.97 4.06
CA TYR A 128 14.66 12.25 4.13
C TYR A 128 14.27 12.89 5.46
N THR A 129 14.71 12.32 6.59
CA THR A 129 14.42 12.82 7.94
C THR A 129 14.93 14.26 8.17
N ILE A 130 16.15 14.58 7.70
CA ILE A 130 16.73 15.93 7.83
C ILE A 130 16.26 16.93 6.77
N LYS A 131 15.25 16.55 5.97
CA LYS A 131 14.63 17.37 4.92
C LYS A 131 15.60 17.83 3.82
N GLU A 132 16.67 17.08 3.58
CA GLU A 132 17.62 17.32 2.48
C GLU A 132 17.11 16.72 1.17
N TYR A 133 16.00 17.28 0.69
CA TYR A 133 15.22 16.65 -0.37
C TYR A 133 15.94 16.55 -1.71
N GLU A 134 16.77 17.52 -2.09
CA GLU A 134 17.45 17.46 -3.39
C GLU A 134 18.45 16.30 -3.48
N LYS A 135 19.25 16.11 -2.42
CA LYS A 135 20.14 14.94 -2.33
C LYS A 135 19.38 13.64 -2.15
N PHE A 136 18.33 13.65 -1.32
CA PHE A 136 17.46 12.49 -1.17
C PHE A 136 16.89 12.04 -2.52
N LYS A 137 16.30 12.94 -3.33
CA LYS A 137 15.76 12.60 -4.65
C LYS A 137 16.80 11.96 -5.56
N PHE A 138 18.01 12.52 -5.60
CA PHE A 138 19.11 12.01 -6.41
C PHE A 138 19.53 10.59 -5.99
N PHE A 139 19.79 10.39 -4.70
CA PHE A 139 20.23 9.09 -4.20
C PHE A 139 19.12 8.05 -4.16
N PHE A 140 17.89 8.45 -3.87
CA PHE A 140 16.73 7.57 -3.92
C PHE A 140 16.48 7.07 -5.33
N LYS A 141 16.64 7.93 -6.36
CA LYS A 141 16.59 7.48 -7.76
C LYS A 141 17.67 6.43 -8.06
N ILE A 142 18.93 6.69 -7.70
CA ILE A 142 20.03 5.71 -7.88
C ILE A 142 19.72 4.39 -7.17
N TYR A 143 19.19 4.46 -5.96
CA TYR A 143 18.81 3.29 -5.17
C TYR A 143 17.74 2.44 -5.87
N LEU A 144 16.69 3.07 -6.39
CA LEU A 144 15.63 2.39 -7.13
C LEU A 144 16.14 1.75 -8.43
N GLU A 145 17.15 2.33 -9.08
CA GLU A 145 17.77 1.79 -10.29
C GLU A 145 18.76 0.63 -10.02
N SER A 146 19.41 0.64 -8.85
CA SER A 146 20.53 -0.27 -8.53
C SER A 146 20.08 -1.57 -7.85
N TYR A 147 18.96 -1.56 -7.12
CA TYR A 147 18.53 -2.69 -6.30
C TYR A 147 17.27 -3.36 -6.84
N ASP A 148 17.30 -4.70 -6.91
CA ASP A 148 16.23 -5.50 -7.50
C ASP A 148 14.99 -5.65 -6.58
N ARG A 149 15.12 -5.42 -5.26
CA ARG A 149 14.03 -5.62 -4.28
C ARG A 149 14.00 -4.62 -3.10
N PRO A 150 13.74 -3.33 -3.32
CA PRO A 150 13.71 -2.30 -2.27
C PRO A 150 12.44 -2.27 -1.37
N LYS A 151 11.68 -3.36 -1.23
CA LYS A 151 10.31 -3.33 -0.70
C LYS A 151 10.18 -2.73 0.71
N GLU A 152 10.97 -3.21 1.65
CA GLU A 152 10.84 -2.81 3.05
C GLU A 152 11.32 -1.36 3.28
N PHE A 153 12.36 -0.94 2.57
CA PHE A 153 12.84 0.44 2.64
C PHE A 153 11.84 1.43 2.03
N ILE A 154 11.26 1.13 0.85
CA ILE A 154 10.25 2.01 0.25
C ILE A 154 9.02 2.10 1.16
N LYS A 155 8.54 0.98 1.71
CA LYS A 155 7.43 0.99 2.67
C LYS A 155 7.74 1.87 3.88
N PHE A 156 8.96 1.78 4.42
CA PHE A 156 9.40 2.61 5.54
C PHE A 156 9.35 4.10 5.20
N ILE A 157 9.92 4.51 4.06
CA ILE A 157 9.89 5.92 3.64
C ILE A 157 8.44 6.36 3.38
N MET A 158 7.63 5.54 2.70
CA MET A 158 6.23 5.86 2.43
C MET A 158 5.40 6.04 3.70
N LYS A 159 5.62 5.20 4.72
CA LYS A 159 5.00 5.37 6.04
C LYS A 159 5.45 6.66 6.71
N SER A 160 6.74 6.95 6.70
CA SER A 160 7.25 8.21 7.26
C SER A 160 6.71 9.44 6.52
N ALA A 161 6.50 9.34 5.21
CA ALA A 161 5.91 10.41 4.41
C ALA A 161 4.41 10.57 4.64
N GLU A 162 3.70 9.49 5.00
CA GLU A 162 2.31 9.56 5.43
C GLU A 162 2.17 10.34 6.73
N GLU A 163 3.00 10.01 7.73
CA GLU A 163 3.02 10.69 9.02
C GLU A 163 3.35 12.20 8.87
N ASN A 164 4.16 12.56 7.87
CA ASN A 164 4.57 13.93 7.58
C ASN A 164 3.74 14.64 6.48
N ASN A 165 2.71 13.99 5.93
CA ASN A 165 1.91 14.49 4.81
C ASN A 165 2.73 14.93 3.57
N ASP A 166 3.77 14.16 3.22
CA ASP A 166 4.76 14.46 2.17
C ASP A 166 4.85 13.36 1.09
N LYS A 167 3.81 12.52 0.98
CA LYS A 167 3.74 11.42 -0.02
C LYS A 167 3.97 11.90 -1.46
N GLU A 168 3.47 13.10 -1.79
CA GLU A 168 3.58 13.69 -3.13
C GLU A 168 5.04 13.79 -3.60
N ARG A 169 5.98 14.11 -2.71
CA ARG A 169 7.39 14.26 -3.08
C ARG A 169 8.00 12.94 -3.51
N ILE A 170 7.71 11.86 -2.80
CA ILE A 170 8.23 10.52 -3.13
C ILE A 170 7.63 10.04 -4.44
N TYR A 171 6.31 10.17 -4.59
CA TYR A 171 5.62 9.80 -5.83
C TYR A 171 6.14 10.58 -7.04
N LYS A 172 6.47 11.87 -6.90
CA LYS A 172 7.12 12.64 -7.98
C LYS A 172 8.50 12.10 -8.36
N VAL A 173 9.28 11.57 -7.42
CA VAL A 173 10.58 10.95 -7.74
C VAL A 173 10.38 9.66 -8.54
N ILE A 174 9.46 8.81 -8.09
CA ILE A 174 9.14 7.55 -8.77
C ILE A 174 8.61 7.82 -10.19
N TYR A 175 7.71 8.79 -10.32
CA TYR A 175 7.18 9.19 -11.63
C TYR A 175 8.26 9.79 -12.55
N LYS A 176 9.12 10.67 -12.03
CA LYS A 176 10.24 11.23 -12.81
C LYS A 176 11.21 10.15 -13.28
N MET A 177 11.53 9.17 -12.43
CA MET A 177 12.33 8.00 -12.80
C MET A 177 11.69 7.22 -13.96
N TYR A 178 10.37 7.04 -13.97
CA TYR A 178 9.67 6.44 -15.10
C TYR A 178 9.80 7.29 -16.38
N CYS A 179 9.56 8.61 -16.31
CA CYS A 179 9.66 9.51 -17.46
C CYS A 179 11.07 9.56 -18.06
N ASP A 180 12.10 9.62 -17.23
CA ASP A 180 13.50 9.66 -17.67
C ASP A 180 13.87 8.37 -18.45
N ASN A 181 13.37 7.22 -18.00
CA ASN A 181 13.55 5.95 -18.72
C ASN A 181 12.73 5.89 -20.01
N LYS A 182 11.52 6.45 -20.04
CA LYS A 182 10.67 6.54 -21.24
C LYS A 182 11.34 7.36 -22.36
N GLY A 183 11.99 8.49 -22.03
CA GLY A 183 12.63 9.37 -23.02
C GLY A 183 13.86 8.76 -23.72
N SER A 184 14.56 7.84 -23.05
CA SER A 184 15.70 7.11 -23.65
C SER A 184 15.31 6.12 -24.76
N ASP A 185 14.03 5.72 -24.83
CA ASP A 185 13.50 4.79 -25.84
C ASP A 185 13.15 5.46 -27.18
N GLU A 186 12.87 6.77 -27.22
CA GLU A 186 12.43 7.48 -28.44
C GLU A 186 13.60 7.93 -29.33
N LEU A 187 14.79 8.12 -28.74
CA LEU A 187 16.02 8.48 -29.45
C LEU A 187 16.74 7.29 -30.12
N GLY A 188 16.27 6.06 -29.92
CA GLY A 188 16.86 4.83 -30.45
C GLY A 188 16.16 4.24 -31.69
N LYS A 189 15.25 5.00 -32.33
CA LYS A 189 14.46 4.55 -33.49
C LYS A 189 14.74 5.34 -34.77
N GLU A 190 16.00 5.65 -35.04
CA GLU A 190 16.45 5.90 -36.41
C GLU A 190 17.69 5.04 -36.65
N ASP A 191 17.59 4.18 -37.66
CA ASP A 191 18.64 3.36 -38.30
C ASP A 191 18.51 1.84 -38.11
N GLY A 192 18.31 1.14 -39.24
CA GLY A 192 18.50 -0.30 -39.34
C GLY A 192 17.39 -1.07 -40.04
N ASN A 193 17.00 -0.63 -41.24
CA ASN A 193 16.25 -1.45 -42.19
C ASN A 193 17.27 -2.38 -42.88
N ASP A 194 17.35 -3.67 -42.54
CA ASP A 194 17.69 -4.68 -43.55
C ASP A 194 17.38 -6.15 -43.17
N ASN A 195 17.09 -6.90 -44.24
CA ASN A 195 16.52 -8.23 -44.32
C ASN A 195 17.47 -9.38 -43.91
N GLY A 196 16.95 -10.54 -43.49
CA GLY A 196 17.76 -11.77 -43.51
C GLY A 196 17.23 -13.01 -42.78
N LYS A 197 16.33 -13.74 -43.45
CA LYS A 197 15.91 -15.16 -43.30
C LYS A 197 16.77 -16.17 -42.49
N CYS A 198 16.00 -17.14 -41.95
CA CYS A 198 16.22 -18.61 -41.89
C CYS A 198 16.90 -19.25 -40.66
N GLY A 199 16.25 -20.30 -40.14
CA GLY A 199 16.92 -21.40 -39.43
C GLY A 199 16.06 -22.13 -38.40
N ASN A 200 15.22 -23.08 -38.84
CA ASN A 200 14.59 -24.09 -37.97
C ASN A 200 15.64 -25.11 -37.50
N GLY A 201 15.55 -25.53 -36.23
CA GLY A 201 16.22 -26.72 -35.69
C GLY A 201 15.43 -27.26 -34.50
N LYS A 202 14.88 -28.46 -34.66
CA LYS A 202 14.25 -29.30 -33.63
C LYS A 202 15.34 -30.11 -32.91
N ASP A 203 15.00 -30.60 -31.70
CA ASP A 203 15.34 -31.91 -31.08
C ASP A 203 15.33 -31.72 -29.54
N GLU A 204 14.36 -32.24 -28.76
CA GLU A 204 14.00 -33.63 -28.35
C GLU A 204 14.76 -34.18 -27.11
N GLY A 205 13.98 -34.64 -26.11
CA GLY A 205 14.32 -35.57 -25.00
C GLY A 205 14.95 -34.94 -23.73
N SER A 206 14.65 -35.30 -22.47
CA SER A 206 13.83 -36.35 -21.82
C SER A 206 13.88 -36.22 -20.26
N ASN A 207 12.78 -36.61 -19.57
CA ASN A 207 12.57 -37.21 -18.21
C ASN A 207 13.50 -36.84 -17.02
N GLU A 208 13.13 -36.74 -15.72
CA GLU A 208 12.01 -37.22 -14.89
C GLU A 208 12.09 -36.58 -13.47
N LEU A 209 10.91 -36.35 -12.85
CA LEU A 209 10.50 -36.41 -11.43
C LEU A 209 11.38 -35.92 -10.25
N GLY A 210 10.82 -35.01 -9.45
CA GLY A 210 11.20 -34.74 -8.06
C GLY A 210 10.44 -33.56 -7.44
N ASN A 211 9.32 -33.84 -6.76
CA ASN A 211 8.47 -32.86 -6.07
C ASN A 211 9.14 -32.30 -4.80
N GLU A 212 9.41 -30.99 -4.78
CA GLU A 212 9.35 -30.14 -3.58
C GLU A 212 8.77 -28.78 -4.00
N GLU A 213 7.65 -28.38 -3.40
CA GLU A 213 6.92 -27.15 -3.73
C GLU A 213 7.75 -25.90 -3.37
N ALA A 214 8.39 -25.31 -4.37
CA ALA A 214 8.97 -23.98 -4.32
C ALA A 214 7.91 -22.92 -4.69
N PRO A 215 7.94 -21.71 -4.09
CA PRO A 215 7.01 -20.64 -4.45
C PRO A 215 7.18 -20.29 -5.94
N ILE A 216 6.06 -20.32 -6.67
CA ILE A 216 5.97 -20.11 -8.12
C ILE A 216 6.64 -18.77 -8.48
N SER A 217 7.83 -18.83 -9.08
CA SER A 217 8.51 -17.68 -9.65
C SER A 217 7.92 -17.37 -11.03
N ILE A 218 7.28 -16.22 -11.19
CA ILE A 218 6.45 -15.86 -12.37
C ILE A 218 7.27 -15.31 -13.56
N ILE A 219 8.61 -15.48 -13.59
CA ILE A 219 9.40 -15.08 -14.77
C ILE A 219 10.37 -16.21 -15.15
N PRO A 220 10.34 -16.72 -16.39
CA PRO A 220 11.43 -17.53 -16.90
C PRO A 220 12.66 -16.62 -17.02
N THR A 221 13.65 -16.83 -16.15
CA THR A 221 14.98 -16.24 -16.28
C THR A 221 15.63 -16.87 -17.50
N ASN A 222 15.43 -16.33 -18.70
CA ASN A 222 16.35 -16.54 -19.82
C ASN A 222 16.26 -15.39 -20.84
N ASN A 223 17.44 -14.89 -21.18
CA ASN A 223 17.80 -13.94 -22.24
C ASN A 223 17.55 -12.45 -21.96
N LEU A 224 18.55 -11.84 -21.32
CA LEU A 224 18.89 -10.44 -21.52
C LEU A 224 19.19 -10.19 -23.00
N THR A 225 18.26 -9.64 -23.75
CA THR A 225 18.55 -8.89 -24.98
C THR A 225 17.77 -7.59 -25.00
N THR A 226 18.49 -6.51 -24.67
CA THR A 226 18.36 -5.14 -25.18
C THR A 226 16.96 -4.67 -25.59
N ASN A 227 16.20 -4.16 -24.63
CA ASN A 227 15.21 -3.10 -24.84
C ASN A 227 15.02 -2.35 -23.52
N THR A 228 15.48 -1.10 -23.50
CA THR A 228 15.64 -0.19 -22.35
C THR A 228 14.36 0.16 -21.61
N SER A 229 13.18 -0.19 -22.12
CA SER A 229 11.89 0.01 -21.45
C SER A 229 11.61 -0.96 -20.30
N PHE A 230 12.24 -2.13 -20.29
CA PHE A 230 11.92 -3.20 -19.34
C PHE A 230 12.70 -3.12 -18.02
N THR A 231 13.65 -2.19 -17.90
CA THR A 231 14.44 -2.01 -16.67
C THR A 231 13.59 -1.60 -15.49
N LEU A 232 12.55 -0.78 -15.68
CA LEU A 232 11.64 -0.37 -14.61
C LEU A 232 10.72 -1.50 -14.13
N PHE A 233 10.43 -2.47 -15.00
CA PHE A 233 9.60 -3.64 -14.71
C PHE A 233 10.41 -4.83 -14.20
N ARG A 234 11.69 -4.65 -13.83
CA ARG A 234 12.51 -5.71 -13.25
C ARG A 234 11.93 -6.26 -11.93
N SER A 235 11.27 -5.41 -11.16
CA SER A 235 10.74 -5.75 -9.83
C SER A 235 9.25 -5.44 -9.73
N HIS A 236 8.43 -6.44 -9.41
CA HIS A 236 6.98 -6.28 -9.16
C HIS A 236 6.70 -5.17 -8.14
N THR A 237 7.57 -4.99 -7.15
CA THR A 237 7.39 -4.02 -6.08
C THR A 237 7.40 -2.57 -6.59
N ILE A 238 8.38 -2.22 -7.43
CA ILE A 238 8.54 -0.85 -7.93
C ILE A 238 7.36 -0.48 -8.84
N VAL A 239 6.84 -1.44 -9.59
CA VAL A 239 5.70 -1.22 -10.51
C VAL A 239 4.43 -0.89 -9.73
N TYR A 240 4.16 -1.56 -8.61
CA TYR A 240 3.00 -1.22 -7.77
C TYR A 240 3.14 0.20 -7.19
N PHE A 241 4.30 0.57 -6.66
CA PHE A 241 4.53 1.94 -6.20
C PHE A 241 4.46 2.99 -7.31
N LEU A 242 4.84 2.63 -8.54
CA LEU A 242 4.62 3.46 -9.72
C LEU A 242 3.11 3.63 -9.98
N MET A 243 2.33 2.56 -9.96
CA MET A 243 0.87 2.65 -10.10
C MET A 243 0.27 3.55 -9.02
N ASP A 244 0.67 3.37 -7.75
CA ASP A 244 0.23 4.21 -6.64
C ASP A 244 0.56 5.68 -6.88
N SER A 245 1.77 5.95 -7.37
CA SER A 245 2.22 7.30 -7.71
C SER A 245 1.39 7.93 -8.82
N LEU A 246 1.07 7.18 -9.87
CA LEU A 246 0.27 7.66 -11.01
C LEU A 246 -1.17 7.92 -10.59
N VAL A 247 -1.76 7.04 -9.77
CA VAL A 247 -3.12 7.24 -9.26
C VAL A 247 -3.16 8.45 -8.33
N PHE A 248 -2.19 8.59 -7.41
CA PHE A 248 -2.10 9.73 -6.50
C PHE A 248 -1.94 11.06 -7.26
N LEU A 249 -1.09 11.09 -8.28
CA LEU A 249 -0.85 12.26 -9.13
C LEU A 249 -1.95 12.48 -10.19
N LYS A 250 -2.96 11.60 -10.27
CA LYS A 250 -4.07 11.63 -11.24
C LYS A 250 -3.64 11.50 -12.71
N GLU A 251 -2.52 10.83 -12.97
CA GLU A 251 -1.96 10.61 -14.30
C GLU A 251 -2.58 9.37 -14.99
N PHE A 252 -3.91 9.36 -15.13
CA PHE A 252 -4.67 8.20 -15.64
C PHE A 252 -4.33 7.83 -17.11
N ASN A 253 -3.90 8.80 -17.92
CA ASN A 253 -3.48 8.56 -19.30
C ASN A 253 -2.20 7.73 -19.36
N GLU A 254 -1.26 7.94 -18.44
CA GLU A 254 -0.04 7.14 -18.39
C GLU A 254 -0.32 5.71 -17.91
N ILE A 255 -1.21 5.52 -16.94
CA ILE A 255 -1.70 4.19 -16.54
C ILE A 255 -2.25 3.46 -17.76
N LYS A 256 -3.12 4.12 -18.54
CA LYS A 256 -3.67 3.56 -19.78
C LYS A 256 -2.57 3.16 -20.77
N ASN A 257 -1.61 4.04 -21.04
CA ASN A 257 -0.52 3.77 -21.97
C ASN A 257 0.34 2.57 -21.53
N ILE A 258 0.62 2.47 -20.23
CA ILE A 258 1.35 1.34 -19.63
C ILE A 258 0.58 0.03 -19.85
N LEU A 259 -0.72 0.02 -19.52
CA LEU A 259 -1.55 -1.17 -19.70
C LEU A 259 -1.65 -1.60 -21.17
N ILE A 260 -1.85 -0.68 -22.12
CA ILE A 260 -1.87 -0.99 -23.56
C ILE A 260 -0.53 -1.60 -24.02
N ARG A 261 0.60 -1.08 -23.52
CA ARG A 261 1.94 -1.59 -23.85
C ARG A 261 2.16 -2.98 -23.25
N LEU A 262 1.75 -3.20 -22.01
CA LEU A 262 1.89 -4.47 -21.32
C LEU A 262 0.96 -5.53 -21.90
N GLU A 263 -0.26 -5.18 -22.29
CA GLU A 263 -1.17 -6.11 -22.95
C GLU A 263 -0.53 -6.77 -24.19
N LYS A 264 0.25 -6.00 -24.96
CA LYS A 264 0.93 -6.52 -26.16
C LYS A 264 2.21 -7.30 -25.86
N LYS A 265 2.95 -6.90 -24.82
CA LYS A 265 4.29 -7.45 -24.54
C LYS A 265 4.30 -8.55 -23.47
N ASN A 266 3.49 -8.41 -22.43
CA ASN A 266 3.38 -9.34 -21.30
C ASN A 266 1.96 -9.28 -20.70
N PRO A 267 0.98 -9.99 -21.30
CA PRO A 267 -0.40 -10.00 -20.85
C PRO A 267 -0.58 -10.43 -19.37
N PRO A 268 0.11 -11.48 -18.85
CA PRO A 268 -0.01 -11.85 -17.44
C PRO A 268 0.31 -10.70 -16.48
N ALA A 269 1.45 -10.04 -16.66
CA ALA A 269 1.82 -8.90 -15.82
C ALA A 269 0.84 -7.72 -15.96
N CYS A 270 0.25 -7.53 -17.15
CA CYS A 270 -0.81 -6.56 -17.36
C CYS A 270 -2.05 -6.87 -16.50
N TYR A 271 -2.50 -8.13 -16.51
CA TYR A 271 -3.69 -8.55 -15.76
C TYR A 271 -3.45 -8.49 -14.25
N ASP A 272 -2.27 -8.85 -13.77
CA ASP A 272 -1.89 -8.69 -12.36
C ASP A 272 -1.97 -7.23 -11.91
N LEU A 273 -1.54 -6.28 -12.75
CA LEU A 273 -1.68 -4.85 -12.47
C LEU A 273 -3.14 -4.41 -12.53
N CYS A 274 -3.95 -4.94 -13.44
CA CYS A 274 -5.37 -4.64 -13.48
C CYS A 274 -6.08 -5.11 -12.19
N PHE A 275 -5.77 -6.31 -11.67
CA PHE A 275 -6.29 -6.77 -10.39
C PHE A 275 -5.81 -5.89 -9.24
N TYR A 276 -4.52 -5.53 -9.20
CA TYR A 276 -3.99 -4.61 -8.20
C TYR A 276 -4.70 -3.25 -8.21
N LEU A 277 -4.92 -2.70 -9.41
CA LEU A 277 -5.62 -1.43 -9.57
C LEU A 277 -7.08 -1.56 -9.11
N GLU A 278 -7.80 -2.62 -9.47
CA GLU A 278 -9.18 -2.87 -9.03
C GLU A 278 -9.32 -3.03 -7.51
N ASP A 279 -8.37 -3.74 -6.88
CA ASP A 279 -8.36 -3.99 -5.44
C ASP A 279 -8.16 -2.70 -4.63
N ASN A 280 -7.20 -1.87 -5.06
CA ASN A 280 -6.76 -0.71 -4.30
C ASN A 280 -7.43 0.60 -4.74
N TYR A 281 -7.89 0.69 -6.00
CA TYR A 281 -8.32 1.93 -6.62
C TYR A 281 -9.58 1.77 -7.48
N LYS A 282 -10.51 2.72 -7.37
CA LYS A 282 -11.65 2.84 -8.30
C LYS A 282 -11.31 3.79 -9.43
N ILE A 283 -10.46 3.36 -10.35
CA ILE A 283 -10.05 4.20 -11.49
C ILE A 283 -11.07 4.12 -12.64
N LYS A 284 -11.42 5.28 -13.21
CA LYS A 284 -12.17 5.37 -14.47
C LYS A 284 -11.21 5.77 -15.58
N LEU A 285 -10.84 4.81 -16.41
CA LEU A 285 -9.99 5.07 -17.59
C LEU A 285 -10.86 5.48 -18.77
N GLY A 286 -10.51 6.59 -19.43
CA GLY A 286 -11.21 7.07 -20.63
C GLY A 286 -10.89 6.24 -21.87
N ASN A 287 -11.84 6.17 -22.82
CA ASN A 287 -11.71 5.50 -24.12
C ASN A 287 -11.26 4.02 -23.98
N ILE A 288 -12.18 3.23 -23.44
CA ILE A 288 -12.04 1.81 -23.08
C ILE A 288 -11.81 0.92 -24.33
N ASP A 289 -12.24 1.39 -25.51
CA ASP A 289 -12.12 0.69 -26.79
C ASP A 289 -10.67 0.46 -27.24
N ALA A 290 -9.71 1.16 -26.61
CA ALA A 290 -8.29 0.98 -26.86
C ALA A 290 -7.72 -0.33 -26.26
N PHE A 291 -8.44 -0.99 -25.36
CA PHE A 291 -8.02 -2.23 -24.70
C PHE A 291 -8.62 -3.46 -25.38
N GLY A 292 -7.97 -4.61 -25.22
CA GLY A 292 -8.63 -5.90 -25.46
C GLY A 292 -9.78 -6.14 -24.48
N LYS A 293 -10.66 -7.10 -24.79
CA LYS A 293 -11.89 -7.37 -24.04
C LYS A 293 -11.69 -7.69 -22.55
N ASN A 294 -10.52 -8.19 -22.16
CA ASN A 294 -10.26 -8.68 -20.81
C ASN A 294 -9.99 -7.55 -19.79
N ILE A 295 -9.23 -6.52 -20.17
CA ILE A 295 -8.85 -5.44 -19.25
C ILE A 295 -10.08 -4.71 -18.68
N PRO A 296 -11.08 -4.31 -19.50
CA PRO A 296 -12.30 -3.68 -18.99
C PRO A 296 -13.07 -4.58 -18.03
N LEU A 297 -13.14 -5.90 -18.31
CA LEU A 297 -13.81 -6.87 -17.44
C LEU A 297 -13.12 -7.03 -16.09
N ILE A 298 -11.79 -6.99 -16.06
CA ILE A 298 -11.01 -7.04 -14.82
C ILE A 298 -11.15 -5.74 -14.04
N LEU A 299 -10.93 -4.58 -14.67
CA LEU A 299 -10.98 -3.28 -14.00
C LEU A 299 -12.38 -2.92 -13.48
N LYS A 300 -13.44 -3.39 -14.15
CA LYS A 300 -14.82 -3.24 -13.66
C LYS A 300 -15.13 -4.18 -12.48
N GLY A 301 -14.30 -5.21 -12.27
CA GLY A 301 -14.50 -6.23 -11.22
C GLY A 301 -15.41 -7.39 -11.64
N ASP A 302 -16.00 -7.36 -12.84
CA ASP A 302 -16.93 -8.38 -13.33
C ASP A 302 -16.26 -9.77 -13.39
N PHE A 303 -15.02 -9.84 -13.89
CA PHE A 303 -14.29 -11.11 -13.96
C PHE A 303 -14.03 -11.71 -12.57
N LYS A 304 -13.56 -10.89 -11.63
CA LYS A 304 -13.26 -11.32 -10.25
C LYS A 304 -14.53 -11.77 -9.53
N ARG A 305 -15.63 -11.05 -9.72
CA ARG A 305 -16.94 -11.37 -9.16
C ARG A 305 -17.41 -12.76 -9.61
N ASP A 306 -17.39 -13.02 -10.91
CA ASP A 306 -17.77 -14.33 -11.48
C ASP A 306 -16.83 -15.45 -11.02
N LEU A 307 -15.52 -15.21 -10.99
CA LEU A 307 -14.54 -16.18 -10.49
C LEU A 307 -14.80 -16.56 -9.03
N LEU A 308 -15.00 -15.56 -8.15
CA LEU A 308 -15.28 -15.78 -6.73
C LEU A 308 -16.62 -16.51 -6.53
N GLN A 309 -17.65 -16.14 -7.29
CA GLN A 309 -18.95 -16.83 -7.23
C GLN A 309 -18.78 -18.31 -7.59
N ARG A 310 -18.16 -18.63 -8.74
CA ARG A 310 -17.93 -20.02 -9.16
C ARG A 310 -17.13 -20.81 -8.14
N PHE A 311 -16.10 -20.19 -7.56
CA PHE A 311 -15.28 -20.81 -6.52
C PHE A 311 -16.12 -21.17 -5.28
N LEU A 312 -16.91 -20.22 -4.76
CA LEU A 312 -17.73 -20.41 -3.56
C LEU A 312 -18.87 -21.42 -3.80
N THR A 313 -19.50 -21.40 -4.97
CA THR A 313 -20.54 -22.37 -5.34
C THR A 313 -19.96 -23.78 -5.45
N SER A 314 -18.81 -23.95 -6.10
CA SER A 314 -18.22 -25.28 -6.35
C SER A 314 -17.56 -25.88 -5.10
N ASN A 315 -17.07 -25.04 -4.19
CA ASN A 315 -16.34 -25.45 -2.98
C ASN A 315 -17.16 -25.20 -1.69
N ASN A 316 -18.49 -25.28 -1.78
CA ASN A 316 -19.34 -25.15 -0.59
C ASN A 316 -19.22 -26.41 0.30
N LEU A 317 -18.58 -26.27 1.46
CA LEU A 317 -18.40 -27.33 2.46
C LEU A 317 -19.39 -27.23 3.64
N THR A 318 -20.50 -26.52 3.46
CA THR A 318 -21.52 -26.34 4.51
C THR A 318 -22.11 -27.66 4.97
N SER A 319 -22.11 -27.88 6.29
CA SER A 319 -22.75 -29.05 6.90
C SER A 319 -24.24 -28.81 7.10
N PHE A 320 -25.07 -29.30 6.17
CA PHE A 320 -26.53 -29.24 6.29
C PHE A 320 -27.07 -30.00 7.52
N ARG A 321 -26.40 -31.08 7.93
CA ARG A 321 -26.74 -31.81 9.18
C ARG A 321 -26.63 -30.93 10.42
N PHE A 322 -25.64 -30.05 10.45
CA PHE A 322 -25.47 -29.10 11.56
C PHE A 322 -26.58 -28.05 11.54
N LEU A 323 -26.90 -27.49 10.37
CA LEU A 323 -28.01 -26.56 10.20
C LEU A 323 -29.35 -27.20 10.62
N ASP A 324 -29.62 -28.44 10.22
CA ASP A 324 -30.83 -29.17 10.62
C ASP A 324 -30.90 -29.40 12.14
N SER A 325 -29.75 -29.64 12.78
CA SER A 325 -29.70 -29.78 14.23
C SER A 325 -30.03 -28.46 14.94
N ILE A 326 -29.56 -27.32 14.43
CA ILE A 326 -29.88 -26.01 14.99
C ILE A 326 -31.33 -25.65 14.67
N ALA A 327 -31.85 -25.97 13.48
CA ALA A 327 -33.24 -25.70 13.10
C ALA A 327 -34.25 -26.30 14.10
N LYS A 328 -33.94 -27.47 14.67
CA LYS A 328 -34.75 -28.10 15.73
C LYS A 328 -34.90 -27.25 16.99
N THR A 329 -33.93 -26.38 17.29
CA THR A 329 -34.00 -25.45 18.43
C THR A 329 -35.00 -24.31 18.20
N ARG A 330 -35.45 -24.10 16.95
CA ARG A 330 -36.30 -22.97 16.53
C ARG A 330 -35.74 -21.61 16.94
N SER A 331 -34.41 -21.50 16.99
CA SER A 331 -33.73 -20.23 17.27
C SER A 331 -34.07 -19.20 16.18
N PRO A 332 -34.43 -17.95 16.54
CA PRO A 332 -34.68 -16.88 15.58
C PRO A 332 -33.42 -16.46 14.80
N HIS A 333 -32.24 -16.89 15.23
CA HIS A 333 -30.96 -16.59 14.57
C HIS A 333 -30.57 -17.59 13.49
N ILE A 334 -31.37 -18.64 13.26
CA ILE A 334 -31.05 -19.70 12.30
C ILE A 334 -30.85 -19.17 10.87
N GLY A 335 -31.65 -18.19 10.44
CA GLY A 335 -31.51 -17.56 9.13
C GLY A 335 -30.13 -16.93 8.95
N PHE A 336 -29.65 -16.20 9.96
CA PHE A 336 -28.33 -15.57 9.93
C PHE A 336 -27.20 -16.60 9.92
N VAL A 337 -27.29 -17.66 10.74
CA VAL A 337 -26.31 -18.75 10.76
C VAL A 337 -26.25 -19.45 9.40
N ASN A 338 -27.40 -19.76 8.81
CA ASN A 338 -27.49 -20.32 7.48
C ASN A 338 -26.82 -19.41 6.42
N ALA A 339 -27.10 -18.11 6.48
CA ALA A 339 -26.54 -17.12 5.57
C ALA A 339 -25.03 -16.99 5.68
N LEU A 340 -24.48 -17.06 6.89
CA LEU A 340 -23.03 -17.06 7.11
C LEU A 340 -22.37 -18.34 6.61
N MET A 341 -22.96 -19.50 6.87
CA MET A 341 -22.41 -20.78 6.40
C MET A 341 -22.45 -20.88 4.87
N ASN A 342 -23.51 -20.39 4.24
CA ASN A 342 -23.71 -20.41 2.80
C ASN A 342 -23.33 -19.10 2.07
N LEU A 343 -22.54 -18.22 2.69
CA LEU A 343 -22.20 -16.89 2.15
C LEU A 343 -21.63 -16.97 0.72
N GLY A 344 -22.30 -16.34 -0.25
CA GLY A 344 -21.91 -16.32 -1.66
C GLY A 344 -21.90 -17.67 -2.38
N SER A 345 -22.33 -18.75 -1.72
CA SER A 345 -22.37 -20.08 -2.31
C SER A 345 -23.56 -20.29 -3.25
N THR A 346 -24.54 -19.37 -3.24
CA THR A 346 -25.85 -19.49 -3.91
C THR A 346 -26.71 -20.68 -3.46
N ASN A 347 -26.30 -21.39 -2.40
CA ASN A 347 -27.00 -22.58 -1.92
C ASN A 347 -28.07 -22.20 -0.90
N ASP A 348 -29.30 -22.06 -1.39
CA ASP A 348 -30.51 -21.73 -0.62
C ASP A 348 -31.29 -22.98 -0.17
N THR A 349 -30.72 -24.18 -0.29
CA THR A 349 -31.40 -25.46 -0.02
C THR A 349 -31.97 -25.57 1.40
N PHE A 350 -31.31 -24.94 2.37
CA PHE A 350 -31.81 -24.89 3.75
C PHE A 350 -33.18 -24.21 3.84
N TYR A 351 -33.36 -23.06 3.19
CA TYR A 351 -34.64 -22.35 3.17
C TYR A 351 -35.73 -23.11 2.41
N ARG A 352 -35.36 -23.82 1.33
CA ARG A 352 -36.31 -24.69 0.60
C ARG A 352 -36.79 -25.87 1.45
N SER A 353 -35.89 -26.44 2.25
CA SER A 353 -36.18 -27.60 3.11
C SER A 353 -36.91 -27.23 4.40
N ASN A 354 -36.78 -25.97 4.83
CA ASN A 354 -37.39 -25.41 6.05
C ASN A 354 -38.24 -24.18 5.70
N SER A 355 -39.07 -24.29 4.66
CA SER A 355 -39.88 -23.17 4.16
C SER A 355 -40.87 -22.65 5.22
N ASP A 356 -41.26 -23.52 6.15
CA ASP A 356 -42.08 -23.19 7.31
C ASP A 356 -41.40 -22.13 8.20
N LEU A 357 -40.09 -22.23 8.44
CA LEU A 357 -39.34 -21.24 9.21
C LEU A 357 -39.45 -19.85 8.57
N LEU A 358 -39.17 -19.73 7.28
CA LEU A 358 -39.22 -18.46 6.53
C LEU A 358 -40.66 -17.90 6.41
N SER A 359 -41.66 -18.77 6.34
CA SER A 359 -43.07 -18.38 6.28
C SER A 359 -43.63 -17.94 7.64
N SER A 360 -43.03 -18.41 8.73
CA SER A 360 -43.44 -18.10 10.10
C SER A 360 -42.91 -16.76 10.62
N SER A 361 -41.81 -16.27 10.05
CA SER A 361 -41.17 -15.00 10.40
C SER A 361 -42.10 -13.80 10.12
N LYS A 362 -42.12 -12.83 11.05
CA LYS A 362 -42.89 -11.58 10.95
C LYS A 362 -42.01 -10.36 11.21
N ASP A 363 -42.46 -9.21 10.71
CA ASP A 363 -41.83 -7.90 10.91
C ASP A 363 -40.30 -7.94 10.62
N TRP A 364 -39.48 -7.42 11.53
CA TRP A 364 -38.01 -7.42 11.43
C TRP A 364 -37.37 -8.81 11.26
N SER A 365 -38.00 -9.88 11.74
CA SER A 365 -37.47 -11.24 11.50
C SER A 365 -37.63 -11.62 10.03
N LYS A 366 -38.78 -11.27 9.42
CA LYS A 366 -39.01 -11.47 7.99
C LYS A 366 -38.09 -10.59 7.14
N PHE A 367 -37.93 -9.32 7.52
CA PHE A 367 -36.97 -8.42 6.89
C PHE A 367 -35.56 -9.03 6.85
N ASN A 368 -35.07 -9.52 7.98
CA ASN A 368 -33.74 -10.11 8.10
C ASN A 368 -33.60 -11.39 7.27
N ASP A 369 -34.57 -12.30 7.34
CA ASP A 369 -34.53 -13.55 6.56
C ASP A 369 -34.50 -13.29 5.04
N VAL A 370 -35.24 -12.29 4.56
CA VAL A 370 -35.18 -11.90 3.14
C VAL A 370 -33.83 -11.24 2.81
N ALA A 371 -33.32 -10.36 3.69
CA ALA A 371 -31.99 -9.76 3.52
C ALA A 371 -30.86 -10.80 3.46
N TYR A 372 -30.97 -11.86 4.25
CA TYR A 372 -30.02 -12.96 4.31
C TYR A 372 -29.93 -13.77 3.02
N LEU A 373 -30.97 -13.80 2.18
CA LEU A 373 -30.87 -14.33 0.82
C LEU A 373 -29.82 -13.55 0.01
N GLY A 374 -29.70 -12.23 0.21
CA GLY A 374 -28.67 -11.42 -0.43
C GLY A 374 -27.25 -11.82 -0.02
N MET A 375 -27.05 -12.29 1.21
CA MET A 375 -25.76 -12.85 1.66
C MET A 375 -25.47 -14.20 0.99
N ILE A 376 -26.45 -15.09 0.90
CA ILE A 376 -26.28 -16.40 0.25
C ILE A 376 -25.97 -16.23 -1.24
N HIS A 377 -26.64 -15.28 -1.89
CA HIS A 377 -26.49 -14.96 -3.32
C HIS A 377 -25.51 -13.82 -3.59
N LEU A 378 -24.57 -13.56 -2.68
CA LEU A 378 -23.50 -12.58 -2.88
C LEU A 378 -22.84 -12.78 -4.25
N ASN A 379 -22.58 -11.69 -4.98
CA ASN A 379 -21.95 -11.71 -6.30
C ASN A 379 -22.76 -12.38 -7.43
N ASN A 380 -24.01 -12.77 -7.20
CA ASN A 380 -24.83 -13.39 -8.24
C ASN A 380 -25.20 -12.40 -9.35
N ASN A 381 -25.01 -12.83 -10.61
CA ASN A 381 -25.32 -12.02 -11.80
C ASN A 381 -26.81 -11.83 -12.07
N LEU A 382 -27.70 -12.61 -11.42
CA LEU A 382 -29.15 -12.59 -11.65
C LEU A 382 -29.93 -12.27 -10.34
N PRO A 383 -29.73 -11.09 -9.73
CA PRO A 383 -30.36 -10.75 -8.44
C PRO A 383 -31.88 -10.71 -8.51
N TYR A 384 -32.45 -10.21 -9.61
CA TYR A 384 -33.91 -10.09 -9.77
C TYR A 384 -34.61 -11.44 -9.89
N GLU A 385 -33.94 -12.48 -10.41
CA GLU A 385 -34.52 -13.83 -10.46
C GLU A 385 -34.65 -14.43 -9.06
N VAL A 386 -33.63 -14.21 -8.21
CA VAL A 386 -33.62 -14.65 -6.81
C VAL A 386 -34.67 -13.91 -5.99
N LEU A 387 -34.78 -12.60 -6.17
CA LEU A 387 -35.58 -11.73 -5.33
C LEU A 387 -37.01 -11.49 -5.86
N LYS A 388 -37.36 -12.04 -7.02
CA LYS A 388 -38.62 -11.77 -7.74
C LYS A 388 -39.87 -11.82 -6.85
N ASN A 389 -39.95 -12.77 -5.93
CA ASN A 389 -41.12 -12.99 -5.08
C ASN A 389 -41.14 -12.11 -3.82
N TYR A 390 -40.02 -11.45 -3.51
CA TYR A 390 -39.82 -10.64 -2.31
C TYR A 390 -39.70 -9.14 -2.63
N LEU A 391 -39.40 -8.78 -3.88
CA LEU A 391 -39.31 -7.38 -4.28
C LEU A 391 -40.66 -6.67 -4.08
N PRO A 392 -40.65 -5.43 -3.55
CA PRO A 392 -41.88 -4.70 -3.29
C PRO A 392 -42.64 -4.34 -4.57
N SER A 393 -43.98 -4.46 -4.50
CA SER A 393 -44.91 -4.15 -5.60
C SER A 393 -46.04 -3.22 -5.13
N GLU A 394 -46.69 -2.51 -6.05
CA GLU A 394 -47.78 -1.56 -5.74
C GLU A 394 -48.98 -2.18 -5.02
N SER A 395 -49.24 -3.48 -5.21
CA SER A 395 -50.45 -4.16 -4.74
C SER A 395 -50.32 -4.90 -3.41
N ASN A 396 -49.13 -5.36 -3.04
CA ASN A 396 -48.81 -6.00 -1.76
C ASN A 396 -47.34 -6.41 -1.73
N ASN A 397 -46.82 -6.62 -0.51
CA ASN A 397 -45.44 -6.94 -0.14
C ASN A 397 -44.55 -5.70 -0.01
N LYS A 398 -44.60 -5.06 1.15
CA LYS A 398 -43.65 -4.03 1.56
C LYS A 398 -42.42 -4.68 2.23
N GLU A 399 -41.73 -5.56 1.52
CA GLU A 399 -40.58 -6.29 2.06
C GLU A 399 -39.27 -5.53 1.81
N GLY A 400 -38.97 -4.54 2.67
CA GLY A 400 -37.72 -3.78 2.57
C GLY A 400 -36.46 -4.64 2.61
N GLY A 401 -36.53 -5.84 3.19
CA GLY A 401 -35.42 -6.79 3.23
C GLY A 401 -34.92 -7.18 1.84
N ALA A 402 -35.80 -7.22 0.83
CA ALA A 402 -35.42 -7.52 -0.55
C ALA A 402 -34.60 -6.40 -1.19
N LEU A 403 -34.88 -5.14 -0.85
CA LEU A 403 -34.11 -3.98 -1.31
C LEU A 403 -32.71 -3.99 -0.69
N TYR A 404 -32.60 -4.38 0.58
CA TYR A 404 -31.30 -4.60 1.21
C TYR A 404 -30.54 -5.78 0.57
N ALA A 405 -31.22 -6.90 0.33
CA ALA A 405 -30.65 -8.06 -0.35
C ALA A 405 -30.10 -7.71 -1.73
N LEU A 406 -30.83 -6.91 -2.52
CA LEU A 406 -30.37 -6.42 -3.83
C LEU A 406 -29.03 -5.66 -3.70
N GLY A 407 -28.93 -4.76 -2.72
CA GLY A 407 -27.69 -4.04 -2.44
C GLY A 407 -26.55 -4.92 -1.95
N LEU A 408 -26.84 -5.98 -1.18
CA LEU A 408 -25.82 -6.95 -0.75
C LEU A 408 -25.25 -7.72 -1.95
N ILE A 409 -26.12 -8.22 -2.83
CA ILE A 409 -25.74 -8.98 -4.03
C ILE A 409 -24.83 -8.12 -4.93
N ASN A 410 -25.22 -6.86 -5.15
CA ASN A 410 -24.54 -5.90 -6.02
C ASN A 410 -23.67 -4.88 -5.26
N ARG A 411 -23.16 -5.23 -4.07
CA ARG A 411 -22.36 -4.30 -3.27
C ARG A 411 -21.12 -3.83 -4.04
N LYS A 412 -20.78 -2.55 -3.93
CA LYS A 412 -19.63 -1.91 -4.60
C LYS A 412 -19.68 -1.98 -6.14
N THR A 413 -20.73 -2.54 -6.75
CA THR A 413 -20.93 -2.58 -8.21
C THR A 413 -22.08 -1.66 -8.58
N TYR A 414 -21.74 -0.42 -8.94
CA TYR A 414 -22.75 0.54 -9.39
C TYR A 414 -23.40 0.06 -10.70
N ASN A 415 -24.73 0.02 -10.70
CA ASN A 415 -25.57 -0.22 -11.85
C ASN A 415 -26.67 0.85 -11.87
N GLU A 416 -26.85 1.52 -13.00
CA GLU A 416 -27.87 2.58 -13.13
C GLU A 416 -29.27 2.03 -12.89
N GLU A 417 -29.58 0.84 -13.41
CA GLU A 417 -30.92 0.22 -13.27
C GLU A 417 -31.26 -0.05 -11.80
N ASP A 418 -30.32 -0.65 -11.05
CA ASP A 418 -30.51 -0.93 -9.63
C ASP A 418 -30.60 0.37 -8.81
N ASN A 419 -29.81 1.38 -9.20
CA ASN A 419 -29.80 2.68 -8.55
C ASN A 419 -31.12 3.43 -8.76
N GLU A 420 -31.64 3.48 -10.00
CA GLU A 420 -32.94 4.08 -10.31
C GLU A 420 -34.08 3.34 -9.59
N PHE A 421 -34.05 2.00 -9.60
CA PHE A 421 -35.06 1.19 -8.91
C PHE A 421 -35.10 1.48 -7.40
N LEU A 422 -33.95 1.56 -6.74
CA LEU A 422 -33.90 1.89 -5.31
C LEU A 422 -34.22 3.36 -5.04
N LEU A 423 -33.81 4.30 -5.92
CA LEU A 423 -34.14 5.71 -5.80
C LEU A 423 -35.64 5.96 -5.89
N TYR A 424 -36.37 5.19 -6.71
CA TYR A 424 -37.83 5.25 -6.76
C TYR A 424 -38.47 4.99 -5.39
N PHE A 425 -38.00 3.97 -4.65
CA PHE A 425 -38.50 3.72 -3.30
C PHE A 425 -38.10 4.82 -2.32
N LEU A 426 -36.88 5.37 -2.45
CA LEU A 426 -36.42 6.47 -1.60
C LEU A 426 -37.33 7.70 -1.76
N GLU A 427 -37.67 8.05 -3.00
CA GLU A 427 -38.59 9.14 -3.31
C GLU A 427 -40.00 8.86 -2.80
N THR A 428 -40.47 7.62 -2.90
CA THR A 428 -41.75 7.19 -2.36
C THR A 428 -41.80 7.42 -0.84
N ILE A 429 -40.75 7.04 -0.11
CA ILE A 429 -40.65 7.22 1.34
C ILE A 429 -40.61 8.70 1.72
N ILE A 430 -39.82 9.52 1.00
CA ILE A 430 -39.73 10.96 1.25
C ILE A 430 -41.09 11.66 1.09
N ASN A 431 -41.90 11.21 0.12
CA ASN A 431 -43.20 11.80 -0.19
C ASN A 431 -44.35 11.20 0.65
N GLU A 432 -44.12 10.11 1.38
CA GLU A 432 -45.17 9.42 2.15
C GLU A 432 -45.51 10.22 3.43
N LYS A 433 -46.78 10.65 3.56
CA LYS A 433 -47.25 11.46 4.70
C LYS A 433 -47.44 10.66 6.01
N SER A 434 -47.37 9.33 5.95
CA SER A 434 -47.60 8.42 7.08
C SER A 434 -46.29 7.73 7.48
N VAL A 435 -45.48 8.43 8.27
CA VAL A 435 -44.09 8.07 8.56
C VAL A 435 -43.95 7.01 9.68
N ASN A 436 -45.07 6.49 10.21
CA ASN A 436 -45.08 5.74 11.49
C ASN A 436 -45.45 4.24 11.37
N GLY A 437 -45.63 3.70 10.17
CA GLY A 437 -45.89 2.27 9.99
C GLY A 437 -44.62 1.43 10.00
N SER A 438 -44.62 0.27 10.68
CA SER A 438 -43.48 -0.69 10.69
C SER A 438 -42.94 -0.99 9.28
N SER A 439 -43.88 -1.12 8.36
CA SER A 439 -43.59 -1.42 6.98
C SER A 439 -42.91 -0.29 6.19
N CYS A 440 -43.19 0.98 6.55
CA CYS A 440 -42.46 2.13 6.00
C CYS A 440 -41.02 2.17 6.54
N MET A 441 -40.82 1.82 7.81
CA MET A 441 -39.50 1.76 8.45
C MET A 441 -38.62 0.66 7.84
N GLU A 442 -39.19 -0.52 7.57
CA GLU A 442 -38.50 -1.61 6.86
C GLU A 442 -38.10 -1.21 5.43
N LEU A 443 -39.01 -0.57 4.68
CA LEU A 443 -38.71 -0.06 3.34
C LEU A 443 -37.61 1.00 3.37
N ALA A 444 -37.64 1.93 4.33
CA ALA A 444 -36.61 2.95 4.49
C ALA A 444 -35.24 2.35 4.79
N LEU A 445 -35.17 1.41 5.75
CA LEU A 445 -33.92 0.72 6.07
C LEU A 445 -33.39 -0.02 4.85
N GLY A 446 -34.24 -0.81 4.21
CA GLY A 446 -33.88 -1.61 3.04
C GLY A 446 -33.37 -0.77 1.87
N THR A 447 -34.07 0.32 1.56
CA THR A 447 -33.74 1.23 0.48
C THR A 447 -32.43 1.98 0.75
N CYS A 448 -32.28 2.57 1.94
CA CYS A 448 -31.09 3.33 2.29
C CYS A 448 -29.84 2.44 2.34
N PHE A 449 -29.95 1.23 2.89
CA PHE A 449 -28.85 0.27 2.92
C PHE A 449 -28.52 -0.23 1.51
N GLY A 450 -29.55 -0.53 0.71
CA GLY A 450 -29.40 -0.92 -0.68
C GLY A 450 -28.63 0.12 -1.50
N LEU A 451 -29.09 1.38 -1.45
CA LEU A 451 -28.47 2.52 -2.13
C LEU A 451 -27.04 2.76 -1.65
N GLY A 452 -26.82 2.72 -0.34
CA GLY A 452 -25.49 2.87 0.26
C GLY A 452 -24.52 1.81 -0.27
N LEU A 453 -24.92 0.55 -0.27
CA LEU A 453 -24.05 -0.56 -0.70
C LEU A 453 -23.69 -0.51 -2.19
N ILE A 454 -24.64 -0.22 -3.08
CA ILE A 454 -24.34 -0.14 -4.52
C ILE A 454 -23.53 1.11 -4.87
N ASN A 455 -23.75 2.21 -4.15
CA ASN A 455 -23.02 3.47 -4.31
C ASN A 455 -21.86 3.61 -3.32
N MET A 456 -21.35 2.51 -2.75
CA MET A 456 -20.32 2.58 -1.71
C MET A 456 -19.07 3.32 -2.24
N GLY A 457 -18.62 4.36 -1.55
CA GLY A 457 -17.47 5.18 -1.94
C GLY A 457 -17.58 5.88 -3.29
N SER A 458 -18.80 6.10 -3.78
CA SER A 458 -19.02 6.79 -5.05
C SER A 458 -19.07 8.32 -4.89
N ASN A 459 -19.30 8.83 -3.66
CA ASN A 459 -19.58 10.25 -3.39
C ASN A 459 -20.66 10.82 -4.34
N ASN A 460 -21.78 10.11 -4.48
CA ASN A 460 -22.86 10.54 -5.39
C ASN A 460 -23.65 11.68 -4.74
N GLU A 461 -23.35 12.92 -5.13
CA GLU A 461 -23.94 14.12 -4.54
C GLU A 461 -25.47 14.13 -4.58
N ASN A 462 -26.09 13.63 -5.65
CA ASN A 462 -27.55 13.57 -5.77
C ASN A 462 -28.15 12.65 -4.69
N LEU A 463 -27.59 11.45 -4.55
CA LEU A 463 -28.00 10.52 -3.50
C LEU A 463 -27.76 11.11 -2.10
N ILE A 464 -26.62 11.76 -1.87
CA ILE A 464 -26.30 12.41 -0.60
C ILE A 464 -27.37 13.45 -0.24
N GLN A 465 -27.79 14.31 -1.17
CA GLN A 465 -28.81 15.32 -0.89
C GLN A 465 -30.17 14.71 -0.55
N LYS A 466 -30.57 13.64 -1.25
CA LYS A 466 -31.82 12.92 -0.96
C LYS A 466 -31.78 12.26 0.41
N LEU A 467 -30.70 11.57 0.77
CA LEU A 467 -30.54 10.95 2.08
C LEU A 467 -30.43 11.99 3.21
N LEU A 468 -29.78 13.13 3.00
CA LEU A 468 -29.76 14.25 3.96
C LEU A 468 -31.14 14.87 4.21
N THR A 469 -32.00 14.84 3.20
CA THR A 469 -33.39 15.26 3.35
C THR A 469 -34.14 14.26 4.23
N LEU A 470 -33.97 12.96 3.96
CA LEU A 470 -34.60 11.89 4.72
C LEU A 470 -34.07 11.81 6.17
N SER A 471 -32.81 12.14 6.42
CA SER A 471 -32.21 12.11 7.76
C SER A 471 -32.77 13.16 8.72
N LYS A 472 -33.50 14.17 8.20
CA LYS A 472 -34.15 15.22 8.99
C LYS A 472 -35.59 14.89 9.38
N THR A 473 -36.05 13.68 9.08
CA THR A 473 -37.38 13.21 9.48
C THR A 473 -37.42 12.89 10.98
N ASP A 474 -38.60 13.05 11.59
CA ASP A 474 -38.80 12.85 13.04
C ASP A 474 -38.77 11.37 13.47
N ASN A 475 -38.80 10.42 12.52
CA ASN A 475 -38.76 8.99 12.81
C ASN A 475 -37.31 8.52 12.96
N THR A 476 -36.95 8.05 14.16
CA THR A 476 -35.60 7.59 14.49
C THR A 476 -35.07 6.53 13.53
N ILE A 477 -35.84 5.48 13.21
CA ILE A 477 -35.37 4.38 12.35
C ILE A 477 -35.09 4.88 10.93
N ILE A 478 -35.97 5.72 10.39
CA ILE A 478 -35.80 6.28 9.04
C ILE A 478 -34.60 7.22 9.01
N SER A 479 -34.46 8.07 10.03
CA SER A 479 -33.34 9.00 10.14
C SER A 479 -32.00 8.27 10.25
N GLU A 480 -31.90 7.21 11.07
CA GLU A 480 -30.71 6.37 11.21
C GLU A 480 -30.40 5.64 9.91
N SER A 481 -31.42 5.08 9.25
CA SER A 481 -31.29 4.40 7.96
C SER A 481 -30.62 5.31 6.93
N ALA A 482 -31.08 6.55 6.84
CA ALA A 482 -30.52 7.54 5.93
C ALA A 482 -29.06 7.89 6.27
N VAL A 483 -28.74 8.04 7.55
CA VAL A 483 -27.37 8.31 8.03
C VAL A 483 -26.42 7.14 7.71
N TYR A 484 -26.86 5.90 7.88
CA TYR A 484 -26.07 4.74 7.45
C TYR A 484 -25.82 4.75 5.94
N GLY A 485 -26.86 5.01 5.13
CA GLY A 485 -26.71 5.14 3.67
C GLY A 485 -25.71 6.24 3.29
N LEU A 486 -25.74 7.38 3.98
CA LEU A 486 -24.79 8.49 3.78
C LEU A 486 -23.35 8.06 4.09
N GLY A 487 -23.14 7.42 5.23
CA GLY A 487 -21.81 6.99 5.66
C GLY A 487 -21.20 5.98 4.68
N VAL A 488 -21.98 4.99 4.23
CA VAL A 488 -21.51 3.98 3.27
C VAL A 488 -21.26 4.61 1.89
N ASN A 489 -22.05 5.60 1.46
CA ASN A 489 -21.81 6.29 0.19
C ASN A 489 -20.54 7.15 0.17
N SER A 490 -20.20 7.74 1.32
CA SER A 490 -19.13 8.74 1.46
C SER A 490 -17.74 8.14 1.76
N HIS A 491 -17.69 6.87 2.20
CA HIS A 491 -16.46 6.10 2.43
C HIS A 491 -16.09 5.26 1.21
#